data_AF-A0A085JP12-F1
#
_entry.id   AF-A0A085JP12-F1
#
_cell.length_a   1.000
_cell.length_b   1.000
_cell.length_c   1.000
_cell.angle_alpha   90.00
_cell.angle_beta   90.00
_cell.angle_gamma   90.00
#
_symmetry.space_group_name_H-M   'P 1'
#
loop_
_entity.id
_entity.type
_entity.pdbx_description
1 polymer ?
#
loop_
_entity_poly.entity_id
_entity_poly.type
_entity_poly.pdbx_seq_one_letter_code
_entity_poly.pdbx_strand_id
1 'polypeptide(L)'
;MKVVSVIASKIITLIILILVYSVNAQAFTCQANGTTINGSGTVTVPVTLTPSLGTTQNLVINLGSSIQCKNDAPKQYTDPIRVGTASAYAGALSSFTGSITYNNSTYAFPLSSPTPYVPTTSGSYVAWNTILYLSPTGAASGVVIQAGQIFASLSLQKENTSTGGVSQTIIWNLKANNTVTVPTGGCDVSE
;
A
#
# COMPACT_ATOMS: atom_id res chain seq x y z
N MET A 1 -40.69 32.17 -27.24
CA MET A 1 -40.38 32.43 -25.81
C MET A 1 -40.43 31.18 -24.92
N LYS A 2 -41.39 30.25 -25.08
CA LYS A 2 -41.48 29.02 -24.24
C LYS A 2 -40.29 28.04 -24.36
N VAL A 3 -39.70 27.87 -25.55
CA VAL A 3 -38.59 26.91 -25.78
C VAL A 3 -37.31 27.32 -25.04
N VAL A 4 -36.98 28.61 -25.04
CA VAL A 4 -35.81 29.17 -24.33
C VAL A 4 -35.92 28.97 -22.81
N SER A 5 -37.13 29.09 -22.25
CA SER A 5 -37.40 28.90 -20.81
C SER A 5 -37.22 27.45 -20.35
N VAL A 6 -37.55 26.46 -21.21
CA VAL A 6 -37.40 25.03 -20.88
C VAL A 6 -35.93 24.61 -20.97
N ILE A 7 -35.17 25.16 -21.92
CA ILE A 7 -33.74 24.91 -22.06
C ILE A 7 -32.97 25.51 -20.87
N ALA A 8 -33.30 26.74 -20.47
CA ALA A 8 -32.71 27.39 -19.30
C ALA A 8 -32.97 26.59 -18.01
N SER A 9 -34.20 26.10 -17.80
CA SER A 9 -34.57 25.28 -16.65
C SER A 9 -33.78 23.96 -16.59
N LYS A 10 -33.60 23.26 -17.72
CA LYS A 10 -32.79 22.02 -17.78
C LYS A 10 -31.30 22.26 -17.53
N ILE A 11 -30.75 23.38 -18.02
CA ILE A 11 -29.34 23.76 -17.78
C ILE A 11 -29.10 24.09 -16.30
N ILE A 12 -30.05 24.77 -15.65
CA ILE A 12 -29.97 25.09 -14.22
C ILE A 12 -30.00 23.81 -13.38
N THR A 13 -30.88 22.85 -13.69
CA THR A 13 -30.94 21.56 -12.99
C THR A 13 -29.64 20.75 -13.16
N LEU A 14 -29.04 20.77 -14.36
CA LEU A 14 -27.77 20.09 -14.62
C LEU A 14 -26.58 20.75 -13.88
N ILE A 15 -26.54 22.08 -13.81
CA ILE A 15 -25.53 22.84 -13.04
C ILE A 15 -25.66 22.55 -11.55
N ILE A 16 -26.89 22.50 -11.01
CA ILE A 16 -27.11 22.14 -9.61
C ILE A 16 -26.62 20.71 -9.37
N LEU A 17 -26.90 19.77 -10.27
CA LEU A 17 -26.46 18.37 -10.16
C LEU A 17 -24.92 18.25 -10.13
N ILE A 18 -24.20 19.04 -10.93
CA ILE A 18 -22.73 19.07 -10.95
C ILE A 18 -22.14 19.68 -9.67
N LEU A 19 -22.81 20.67 -9.08
CA LEU A 19 -22.40 21.31 -7.82
C LEU A 19 -22.63 20.44 -6.57
N VAL A 20 -23.48 19.41 -6.65
CA VAL A 20 -23.64 18.41 -5.57
C VAL A 20 -22.64 17.25 -5.65
N TYR A 21 -21.84 17.14 -6.72
CA TYR A 21 -20.70 16.22 -6.74
C TYR A 21 -19.57 16.78 -5.87
N SER A 22 -19.59 16.36 -4.61
CA SER A 22 -18.57 16.66 -3.60
C SER A 22 -17.15 16.40 -4.11
N VAL A 23 -16.42 17.47 -4.43
CA VAL A 23 -14.97 17.45 -4.71
C VAL A 23 -14.11 17.25 -3.44
N ASN A 24 -14.73 17.02 -2.28
CA ASN A 24 -14.07 16.99 -0.97
C ASN A 24 -13.28 15.70 -0.68
N ALA A 25 -13.20 14.75 -1.61
CA ALA A 25 -12.67 13.41 -1.33
C ALA A 25 -11.25 13.16 -1.84
N GLN A 26 -10.58 14.13 -2.48
CA GLN A 26 -9.32 13.89 -3.21
C GLN A 26 -8.22 14.88 -2.77
N ALA A 27 -7.99 15.01 -1.46
CA ALA A 27 -6.90 15.81 -0.90
C ALA A 27 -5.63 14.98 -0.62
N PHE A 28 -5.57 13.72 -1.06
CA PHE A 28 -4.45 12.83 -0.79
C PHE A 28 -4.10 12.00 -2.01
N THR A 29 -2.82 12.01 -2.36
CA THR A 29 -2.31 11.34 -3.55
C THR A 29 -1.08 10.53 -3.19
N CYS A 30 -1.03 9.29 -3.65
CA CYS A 30 0.17 8.48 -3.62
C CYS A 30 0.68 8.20 -5.03
N GLN A 31 1.94 7.85 -5.12
CA GLN A 31 2.56 7.36 -6.34
C GLN A 31 3.52 6.22 -6.05
N ALA A 32 3.63 5.31 -7.03
CA ALA A 32 4.66 4.29 -7.05
C ALA A 32 5.06 3.99 -8.48
N ASN A 33 6.37 3.97 -8.76
CA ASN A 33 6.92 3.60 -10.06
C ASN A 33 6.24 4.33 -11.26
N GLY A 34 6.08 5.65 -11.16
CA GLY A 34 5.44 6.48 -12.19
C GLY A 34 3.91 6.38 -12.28
N THR A 35 3.27 5.51 -11.49
CA THR A 35 1.81 5.41 -11.39
C THR A 35 1.32 6.26 -10.24
N THR A 36 0.38 7.17 -10.51
CA THR A 36 -0.26 8.04 -9.51
C THR A 36 -1.66 7.52 -9.18
N ILE A 37 -2.05 7.62 -7.90
CA ILE A 37 -3.39 7.28 -7.41
C ILE A 37 -3.85 8.29 -6.36
N ASN A 38 -5.00 8.92 -6.62
CA ASN A 38 -5.62 9.94 -5.76
C ASN A 38 -6.93 9.47 -5.10
N GLY A 39 -7.42 8.28 -5.44
CA GLY A 39 -8.61 7.65 -4.87
C GLY A 39 -8.35 6.26 -4.30
N SER A 40 -9.43 5.52 -4.03
CA SER A 40 -9.33 4.11 -3.66
C SER A 40 -9.00 3.26 -4.89
N GLY A 41 -8.25 2.17 -4.71
CA GLY A 41 -7.91 1.28 -5.80
C GLY A 41 -6.74 0.37 -5.49
N THR A 42 -6.25 -0.31 -6.52
CA THR A 42 -5.14 -1.26 -6.42
C THR A 42 -4.04 -0.87 -7.39
N VAL A 43 -2.79 -0.82 -6.92
CA VAL A 43 -1.60 -0.53 -7.72
C VAL A 43 -0.57 -1.63 -7.51
N THR A 44 0.06 -2.10 -8.58
CA THR A 44 1.13 -3.09 -8.49
C THR A 44 2.48 -2.39 -8.48
N VAL A 45 3.31 -2.69 -7.48
CA VAL A 45 4.63 -2.09 -7.26
C VAL A 45 5.70 -3.15 -7.50
N PRO A 46 6.58 -2.99 -8.51
CA PRO A 46 7.72 -3.87 -8.67
C PRO A 46 8.72 -3.64 -7.54
N VAL A 47 9.21 -4.73 -6.95
CA VAL A 47 10.18 -4.72 -5.85
C VAL A 47 11.35 -5.63 -6.22
N THR A 48 12.56 -5.08 -6.24
CA THR A 48 13.78 -5.86 -6.35
C THR A 48 14.12 -6.46 -4.97
N LEU A 49 14.32 -7.77 -4.93
CA LEU A 49 14.51 -8.55 -3.72
C LEU A 49 15.94 -9.09 -3.65
N THR A 50 16.46 -9.33 -2.46
CA THR A 50 17.74 -10.04 -2.28
C THR A 50 17.62 -11.44 -2.92
N PRO A 51 18.47 -11.80 -3.89
CA PRO A 51 18.24 -12.97 -4.76
C PRO A 51 18.44 -14.32 -4.08
N SER A 52 19.16 -14.37 -2.96
CA SER A 52 19.35 -15.57 -2.15
C SER A 52 19.28 -15.21 -0.66
N LEU A 53 18.65 -16.07 0.13
CA LEU A 53 18.46 -15.89 1.57
C LEU A 53 18.92 -17.15 2.31
N GLY A 54 19.78 -16.99 3.31
CA GLY A 54 20.03 -18.04 4.29
C GLY A 54 18.78 -18.35 5.12
N THR A 55 18.72 -19.53 5.74
CA THR A 55 17.57 -19.98 6.56
C THR A 55 17.30 -19.13 7.79
N THR A 56 18.23 -18.26 8.17
CA THR A 56 18.13 -17.32 9.30
C THR A 56 18.10 -15.85 8.88
N GLN A 57 18.09 -15.57 7.56
CA GLN A 57 18.11 -14.22 7.02
C GLN A 57 16.71 -13.74 6.69
N ASN A 58 16.45 -12.46 6.96
CA ASN A 58 15.20 -11.81 6.63
C ASN A 58 15.31 -11.14 5.26
N LEU A 59 14.29 -11.31 4.43
CA LEU A 59 14.04 -10.43 3.32
C LEU A 59 13.54 -9.10 3.87
N VAL A 60 14.26 -8.02 3.61
CA VAL A 60 13.92 -6.67 4.06
C VAL A 60 13.46 -5.85 2.87
N ILE A 61 12.19 -5.43 2.89
CA ILE A 61 11.58 -4.66 1.82
C ILE A 61 11.27 -3.26 2.35
N ASN A 62 12.10 -2.28 1.99
CA ASN A 62 11.85 -0.87 2.31
C ASN A 62 10.96 -0.22 1.23
N LEU A 63 9.70 0.02 1.57
CA LEU A 63 8.70 0.54 0.64
C LEU A 63 8.77 2.05 0.47
N GLY A 64 9.43 2.76 1.39
CA GLY A 64 9.63 4.21 1.28
C GLY A 64 10.45 4.60 0.05
N SER A 65 11.25 3.67 -0.50
CA SER A 65 11.97 3.86 -1.77
C SER A 65 11.08 3.78 -3.00
N SER A 66 9.92 3.13 -2.90
CA SER A 66 9.04 2.82 -4.05
C SER A 66 7.70 3.55 -3.99
N ILE A 67 7.20 3.83 -2.80
CA ILE A 67 5.87 4.39 -2.55
C ILE A 67 6.03 5.71 -1.81
N GLN A 68 5.45 6.77 -2.38
CA GLN A 68 5.45 8.09 -1.80
C GLN A 68 4.04 8.66 -1.83
N CYS A 69 3.68 9.45 -0.81
CA CYS A 69 2.38 10.08 -0.72
C CYS A 69 2.51 11.55 -0.36
N LYS A 70 1.48 12.33 -0.66
CA LYS A 70 1.36 13.73 -0.31
C LYS A 70 -0.08 14.07 0.06
N ASN A 71 -0.21 15.15 0.80
CA ASN A 71 -1.46 15.83 1.03
C ASN A 71 -1.56 16.97 0.02
N ASP A 72 -2.60 16.97 -0.80
CA ASP A 72 -2.82 17.94 -1.87
C ASP A 72 -3.34 19.30 -1.35
N ALA A 73 -3.82 19.36 -0.10
CA ALA A 73 -4.30 20.57 0.56
C ALA A 73 -3.83 20.64 2.04
N PRO A 74 -2.52 20.72 2.30
CA PRO A 74 -1.93 20.57 3.64
C PRO A 74 -2.22 21.75 4.58
N LYS A 75 -2.74 22.87 4.05
CA LYS A 75 -3.19 24.01 4.86
C LYS A 75 -4.60 23.79 5.42
N GLN A 76 -5.33 22.81 4.90
CA GLN A 76 -6.74 22.55 5.18
C GLN A 76 -6.95 21.20 5.84
N TYR A 77 -6.17 20.19 5.46
CA TYR A 77 -6.30 18.81 5.93
C TYR A 77 -4.97 18.26 6.42
N THR A 78 -5.00 17.22 7.25
CA THR A 78 -3.82 16.50 7.74
C THR A 78 -3.70 15.08 7.16
N ASP A 79 -4.68 14.63 6.38
CA ASP A 79 -4.82 13.30 5.79
C ASP A 79 -4.10 12.17 6.55
N PRO A 80 -4.61 11.77 7.73
CA PRO A 80 -4.01 10.70 8.51
C PRO A 80 -4.12 9.36 7.78
N ILE A 81 -3.02 8.61 7.73
CA ILE A 81 -2.96 7.31 7.05
C ILE A 81 -2.45 6.20 7.98
N ARG A 82 -2.81 4.95 7.68
CA ARG A 82 -2.38 3.76 8.42
C ARG A 82 -2.22 2.54 7.51
N VAL A 83 -1.63 1.48 8.04
CA VAL A 83 -1.69 0.15 7.43
C VAL A 83 -2.94 -0.59 7.93
N GLY A 84 -3.76 -1.08 7.00
CA GLY A 84 -4.98 -1.84 7.26
C GLY A 84 -4.75 -3.35 7.38
N THR A 85 -5.75 -4.06 7.91
CA THR A 85 -5.73 -5.52 8.13
C THR A 85 -5.82 -6.36 6.85
N ALA A 86 -6.24 -5.77 5.72
CA ALA A 86 -6.24 -6.43 4.42
C ALA A 86 -4.84 -6.64 3.82
N SER A 87 -3.78 -6.36 4.60
CA SER A 87 -2.39 -6.60 4.23
C SER A 87 -2.03 -8.06 4.52
N ALA A 88 -1.57 -8.81 3.52
CA ALA A 88 -1.37 -10.26 3.64
C ALA A 88 -0.23 -10.80 2.78
N TYR A 89 0.20 -12.02 3.10
CA TYR A 89 1.03 -12.85 2.22
C TYR A 89 0.26 -13.22 0.95
N ALA A 90 0.99 -13.42 -0.14
CA ALA A 90 0.49 -14.01 -1.37
C ALA A 90 1.48 -15.05 -1.91
N GLY A 91 0.97 -15.97 -2.73
CA GLY A 91 1.82 -16.92 -3.44
C GLY A 91 2.64 -17.83 -2.51
N ALA A 92 3.94 -17.94 -2.78
CA ALA A 92 4.84 -18.88 -2.09
C ALA A 92 5.19 -18.49 -0.64
N LEU A 93 4.69 -17.34 -0.16
CA LEU A 93 4.96 -16.87 1.20
C LEU A 93 4.11 -17.53 2.29
N SER A 94 3.32 -18.57 1.99
CA SER A 94 2.60 -19.33 3.03
C SER A 94 3.54 -20.00 4.05
N SER A 95 4.80 -20.20 3.69
CA SER A 95 5.87 -20.73 4.56
C SER A 95 6.77 -19.63 5.12
N PHE A 96 6.33 -18.37 5.14
CA PHE A 96 7.05 -17.26 5.76
C PHE A 96 6.32 -16.75 6.99
N THR A 97 7.10 -16.25 7.93
CA THR A 97 6.62 -15.34 8.99
C THR A 97 7.18 -13.96 8.74
N GLY A 98 6.64 -12.96 9.43
CA GLY A 98 7.04 -11.59 9.13
C GLY A 98 6.50 -10.57 10.10
N SER A 99 7.05 -9.38 9.94
CA SER A 99 6.65 -8.18 10.66
C SER A 99 6.68 -6.99 9.72
N ILE A 100 5.93 -5.96 10.08
CA ILE A 100 5.92 -4.69 9.37
C ILE A 100 6.28 -3.60 10.35
N THR A 101 7.31 -2.83 10.03
CA THR A 101 7.58 -1.57 10.71
C THR A 101 6.82 -0.48 9.99
N TYR A 102 5.94 0.21 10.71
CA TYR A 102 5.23 1.39 10.23
C TYR A 102 5.49 2.55 11.19
N ASN A 103 6.04 3.64 10.64
CA ASN A 103 6.39 4.84 11.38
C ASN A 103 7.13 4.56 12.72
N ASN A 104 8.21 3.78 12.64
CA ASN A 104 9.09 3.38 13.76
C ASN A 104 8.49 2.41 14.79
N SER A 105 7.28 1.91 14.60
CA SER A 105 6.68 0.85 15.42
C SER A 105 6.58 -0.44 14.62
N THR A 106 6.84 -1.58 15.25
CA THR A 106 6.83 -2.90 14.59
C THR A 106 5.61 -3.70 15.00
N TYR A 107 4.94 -4.31 14.02
CA TYR A 107 3.73 -5.10 14.16
C TYR A 107 3.93 -6.48 13.53
N ALA A 108 3.21 -7.49 14.03
CA ALA A 108 3.15 -8.78 13.36
C ALA A 108 2.51 -8.65 11.96
N PHE A 109 2.95 -9.49 11.03
CA PHE A 109 2.39 -9.56 9.68
C PHE A 109 1.90 -10.98 9.39
N PRO A 110 0.67 -11.18 8.87
CA PRO A 110 -0.38 -10.19 8.59
C PRO A 110 -0.88 -9.49 9.86
N LEU A 111 -1.45 -8.31 9.71
CA LEU A 111 -1.94 -7.52 10.84
C LEU A 111 -3.24 -8.13 11.40
N SER A 112 -3.31 -8.34 12.71
CA SER A 112 -4.56 -8.70 13.40
C SER A 112 -5.46 -7.49 13.68
N SER A 113 -4.89 -6.29 13.72
CA SER A 113 -5.58 -5.00 13.84
C SER A 113 -4.87 -3.92 13.04
N PRO A 114 -5.56 -2.86 12.57
CA PRO A 114 -4.92 -1.77 11.83
C PRO A 114 -3.88 -1.06 12.71
N THR A 115 -2.84 -0.50 12.09
CA THR A 115 -1.90 0.36 12.82
C THR A 115 -2.58 1.67 13.23
N PRO A 116 -2.00 2.45 14.15
CA PRO A 116 -2.42 3.82 14.40
C PRO A 116 -2.35 4.68 13.14
N TYR A 117 -3.22 5.69 13.06
CA TYR A 117 -3.13 6.72 12.03
C TYR A 117 -1.92 7.64 12.29
N VAL A 118 -1.29 8.05 11.19
CA VAL A 118 -0.16 9.00 11.17
C VAL A 118 -0.53 10.14 10.23
N PRO A 119 -0.47 11.41 10.69
CA PRO A 119 -0.74 12.56 9.84
C PRO A 119 0.20 12.65 8.63
N THR A 120 -0.37 12.95 7.45
CA THR A 120 0.38 13.35 6.25
C THR A 120 0.20 14.84 6.02
N THR A 121 1.15 15.66 6.47
CA THR A 121 1.03 17.13 6.43
C THR A 121 1.83 17.79 5.30
N SER A 122 2.61 17.01 4.54
CA SER A 122 3.44 17.55 3.47
C SER A 122 2.64 17.74 2.17
N GLY A 123 2.78 18.93 1.58
CA GLY A 123 2.32 19.23 0.21
C GLY A 123 3.18 18.59 -0.89
N SER A 124 4.37 18.10 -0.52
CA SER A 124 5.29 17.39 -1.41
C SER A 124 5.23 15.89 -1.14
N TYR A 125 5.58 15.09 -2.15
CA TYR A 125 5.71 13.64 -1.98
C TYR A 125 6.75 13.31 -0.91
N VAL A 126 6.33 12.51 0.07
CA VAL A 126 7.16 11.95 1.13
C VAL A 126 7.07 10.43 1.09
N ALA A 127 8.17 9.77 1.41
CA ALA A 127 8.24 8.32 1.50
C ALA A 127 7.18 7.76 2.46
N TRP A 128 6.48 6.70 2.04
CA TRP A 128 5.63 5.96 2.96
C TRP A 128 6.53 5.14 3.90
N ASN A 129 6.65 5.57 5.16
CA ASN A 129 7.59 5.03 6.14
C ASN A 129 7.18 3.62 6.62
N THR A 130 7.39 2.65 5.74
CA THR A 130 6.95 1.26 5.90
C THR A 130 8.04 0.32 5.44
N ILE A 131 8.41 -0.63 6.29
CA ILE A 131 9.38 -1.69 5.99
C ILE A 131 8.74 -3.04 6.31
N LEU A 132 8.72 -3.95 5.34
CA LEU A 132 8.26 -5.32 5.52
C LEU A 132 9.46 -6.25 5.71
N TYR A 133 9.42 -7.06 6.77
CA TYR A 133 10.44 -8.07 7.08
C TYR A 133 9.80 -9.44 6.94
N LEU A 134 10.40 -10.30 6.11
CA LEU A 134 9.91 -11.64 5.86
C LEU A 134 11.01 -12.66 6.17
N SER A 135 10.71 -13.60 7.05
CA SER A 135 11.61 -14.67 7.47
C SER A 135 11.12 -16.00 6.89
N PRO A 136 11.96 -16.76 6.19
CA PRO A 136 11.61 -18.12 5.81
C PRO A 136 11.41 -18.96 7.07
N THR A 137 10.37 -19.79 7.10
CA THR A 137 10.25 -20.84 8.14
C THR A 137 11.04 -22.08 7.71
N GLY A 138 11.20 -23.08 8.59
CA GLY A 138 11.86 -24.35 8.24
C GLY A 138 11.22 -25.07 7.03
N ALA A 139 9.94 -24.81 6.75
CA ALA A 139 9.22 -25.32 5.58
C ALA A 139 9.51 -24.53 4.28
N ALA A 140 10.26 -23.43 4.34
CA ALA A 140 10.62 -22.62 3.19
C ALA A 140 11.90 -23.09 2.48
N SER A 141 12.50 -24.20 2.93
CA SER A 141 13.60 -24.87 2.26
C SER A 141 13.22 -25.22 0.81
N GLY A 142 13.95 -24.69 -0.18
CA GLY A 142 13.62 -24.85 -1.60
C GLY A 142 12.48 -23.96 -2.10
N VAL A 143 11.96 -23.04 -1.29
CA VAL A 143 10.96 -22.06 -1.75
C VAL A 143 11.60 -21.04 -2.68
N VAL A 144 10.88 -20.78 -3.77
CA VAL A 144 11.24 -19.82 -4.79
C VAL A 144 10.15 -18.75 -4.89
N ILE A 145 10.50 -17.49 -4.63
CA ILE A 145 9.66 -16.36 -5.03
C ILE A 145 10.04 -16.07 -6.48
N GLN A 146 9.13 -16.33 -7.42
CA GLN A 146 9.44 -16.20 -8.84
C GLN A 146 9.39 -14.74 -9.29
N ALA A 147 10.28 -14.35 -10.20
CA ALA A 147 10.17 -13.07 -10.89
C ALA A 147 8.77 -12.93 -11.54
N GLY A 148 8.14 -11.77 -11.35
CA GLY A 148 6.81 -11.47 -11.86
C GLY A 148 5.66 -11.83 -10.92
N GLN A 149 5.90 -12.61 -9.87
CA GLN A 149 4.89 -13.04 -8.91
C GLN A 149 4.52 -11.93 -7.92
N ILE A 150 3.23 -11.78 -7.61
CA ILE A 150 2.80 -11.00 -6.44
C ILE A 150 3.05 -11.84 -5.19
N PHE A 151 3.91 -11.35 -4.30
CA PHE A 151 4.30 -12.07 -3.09
C PHE A 151 3.63 -11.52 -1.83
N ALA A 152 3.21 -10.26 -1.82
CA ALA A 152 2.47 -9.69 -0.69
C ALA A 152 1.56 -8.55 -1.17
N SER A 153 0.56 -8.20 -0.37
CA SER A 153 -0.26 -7.00 -0.55
C SER A 153 -0.27 -6.18 0.73
N LEU A 154 -0.28 -4.86 0.60
CA LEU A 154 -0.39 -3.93 1.73
C LEU A 154 -1.55 -2.95 1.52
N SER A 155 -2.38 -2.80 2.54
CA SER A 155 -3.51 -1.87 2.55
C SER A 155 -3.09 -0.57 3.22
N LEU A 156 -3.04 0.53 2.45
CA LEU A 156 -2.94 1.89 2.97
C LEU A 156 -4.36 2.44 3.11
N GLN A 157 -4.72 2.89 4.31
CA GLN A 157 -6.03 3.47 4.59
C GLN A 157 -5.88 4.92 5.04
N LYS A 158 -6.67 5.81 4.45
CA LYS A 158 -6.79 7.22 4.86
C LYS A 158 -8.01 7.41 5.74
N GLU A 159 -7.86 8.16 6.82
CA GLU A 159 -8.96 8.49 7.71
C GLU A 159 -9.98 9.44 7.04
N ASN A 160 -11.24 9.29 7.40
CA ASN A 160 -12.24 10.34 7.29
C ASN A 160 -12.25 11.10 8.62
N THR A 161 -11.56 12.22 8.71
CA THR A 161 -11.46 13.00 9.96
C THR A 161 -12.79 13.57 10.45
N SER A 162 -13.82 13.62 9.59
CA SER A 162 -15.17 14.07 9.98
C SER A 162 -16.01 12.95 10.61
N THR A 163 -15.75 11.69 10.28
CA THR A 163 -16.57 10.55 10.74
C THR A 163 -15.80 9.48 11.52
N GLY A 164 -14.46 9.58 11.61
CA GLY A 164 -13.58 8.60 12.27
C GLY A 164 -13.43 7.27 11.51
N GLY A 165 -13.92 7.18 10.27
CA GLY A 165 -13.87 6.00 9.42
C GLY A 165 -12.70 5.98 8.44
N VAL A 166 -12.72 5.05 7.48
CA VAL A 166 -11.80 5.05 6.34
C VAL A 166 -12.45 5.78 5.16
N SER A 167 -11.81 6.83 4.65
CA SER A 167 -12.28 7.58 3.47
C SER A 167 -11.72 7.05 2.16
N GLN A 168 -10.53 6.43 2.20
CA GLN A 168 -9.82 5.95 1.03
C GLN A 168 -9.02 4.69 1.39
N THR A 169 -9.01 3.70 0.50
CA THR A 169 -8.17 2.49 0.64
C THR A 169 -7.39 2.26 -0.64
N ILE A 170 -6.07 2.23 -0.53
CA ILE A 170 -5.16 1.86 -1.62
C ILE A 170 -4.52 0.50 -1.28
N ILE A 171 -4.64 -0.46 -2.20
CA ILE A 171 -3.96 -1.75 -2.10
C ILE A 171 -2.69 -1.73 -2.96
N TRP A 172 -1.54 -1.92 -2.32
CA TRP A 172 -0.26 -2.06 -2.98
C TRP A 172 0.09 -3.53 -3.14
N ASN A 173 -0.05 -4.07 -4.35
CA ASN A 173 0.40 -5.42 -4.68
C ASN A 173 1.90 -5.41 -4.95
N LEU A 174 2.68 -6.08 -4.11
CA LEU A 174 4.12 -6.17 -4.23
C LEU A 174 4.49 -7.31 -5.17
N LYS A 175 5.09 -6.95 -6.31
CA LYS A 175 5.49 -7.89 -7.37
C LYS A 175 7.00 -8.05 -7.38
N ALA A 176 7.49 -9.27 -7.33
CA ALA A 176 8.93 -9.55 -7.37
C ALA A 176 9.50 -9.20 -8.75
N ASN A 177 10.58 -8.41 -8.78
CA ASN A 177 11.26 -8.04 -10.01
C ASN A 177 12.33 -9.08 -10.43
N ASN A 178 12.81 -9.86 -9.47
CA ASN A 178 13.76 -10.95 -9.66
C ASN A 178 13.33 -12.17 -8.84
N THR A 179 13.86 -13.33 -9.22
CA THR A 179 13.66 -14.58 -8.48
C THR A 179 14.47 -14.56 -7.19
N VAL A 180 13.92 -15.11 -6.11
CA VAL A 180 14.59 -15.35 -4.83
C VAL A 180 14.56 -16.83 -4.52
N THR A 181 15.69 -17.39 -4.10
CA THR A 181 15.81 -18.78 -3.67
C THR A 181 16.26 -18.88 -2.21
N VAL A 182 15.60 -19.75 -1.44
CA VAL A 182 16.07 -20.17 -0.11
C VAL A 182 16.79 -21.51 -0.27
N PRO A 183 18.12 -21.59 -0.11
CA PRO A 183 18.85 -22.84 -0.27
C PRO A 183 18.34 -23.91 0.69
N THR A 184 18.24 -25.15 0.21
CA THR A 184 18.04 -26.30 1.09
C THR A 184 19.30 -26.48 1.91
N GLY A 185 19.22 -26.34 3.23
CA GLY A 185 20.37 -26.56 4.10
C GLY A 185 20.97 -27.93 3.83
N GLY A 186 22.14 -27.97 3.20
CA GLY A 186 22.98 -29.15 3.18
C GLY A 186 23.61 -29.25 4.55
N CYS A 187 23.13 -30.16 5.39
CA CYS A 187 24.00 -30.67 6.45
C CYS A 187 25.14 -31.40 5.73
N ASP A 188 26.28 -30.73 5.57
CA ASP A 188 27.51 -31.42 5.25
C ASP A 188 27.88 -32.23 6.50
N VAL A 189 27.42 -33.48 6.55
CA VAL A 189 27.91 -34.49 7.48
C VAL A 189 29.22 -35.00 6.90
N SER A 190 30.30 -34.28 7.18
CA SER A 190 31.65 -34.79 6.97
C SER A 190 31.87 -35.97 7.92
N GLU A 191 31.92 -37.16 7.32
CA GLU A 191 32.32 -38.47 7.90
C GLU A 191 33.67 -38.41 8.64
#